data_AF-A0A7W0F6D2-F1
#
_entry.id   AF-A0A7W0F6D2-F1
#
_cell.length_a   1.000
_cell.length_b   1.000
_cell.length_c   1.000
_cell.angle_alpha   90.00
_cell.angle_beta   90.00
_cell.angle_gamma   90.00
#
_symmetry.space_group_name_H-M   'P 1'
#
loop_
_entity.id
_entity.type
_entity.pdbx_description
1 polymer ?
#
loop_
_entity_poly.entity_id
_entity_poly.type
_entity_poly.pdbx_seq_one_letter_code
_entity_poly.pdbx_strand_id
1 'polypeptide(L)'
;MKVICIFIATLAFILFFSVGSYAEVIFYDAICLKDEKIMLRAVTKGKVFSKGGQMVEFSVDGTSIGRSLSGGDGAAFKEFRAEKTGLHKVSVASGKDKDSGFLLSLKKGAEIVFIDIEGSMFQPMSGNPKKDSQKVIKAIAKRFPVVYLQAGIFDIRTLKKLLKENEFAEAPLLQWRDGNVFEEADKKGLKIKFVIGGKIVIESAEEFTPKAFSFGEVEGAEEVRDWEEIGKKMRLVIK
;
A
#
# COMPACT_ATOMS: atom_id res chain seq x y z
N MET A 1 -17.14 -54.19 -4.24
CA MET A 1 -15.73 -53.99 -4.63
C MET A 1 -15.48 -52.67 -5.38
N LYS A 2 -16.16 -52.38 -6.50
CA LYS A 2 -15.91 -51.14 -7.28
C LYS A 2 -16.04 -49.83 -6.49
N VAL A 3 -17.00 -49.74 -5.57
CA VAL A 3 -17.23 -48.54 -4.74
C VAL A 3 -16.10 -48.29 -3.74
N ILE A 4 -15.53 -49.36 -3.17
CA ILE A 4 -14.40 -49.29 -2.22
C ILE A 4 -13.13 -48.87 -2.95
N CYS A 5 -12.88 -49.37 -4.17
CA CYS A 5 -11.75 -48.95 -4.99
C CYS A 5 -11.85 -47.47 -5.41
N ILE A 6 -13.05 -46.98 -5.72
CA ILE A 6 -13.26 -45.55 -6.01
C ILE A 6 -12.98 -44.73 -4.75
N PHE A 7 -13.51 -45.11 -3.60
CA PHE A 7 -13.29 -44.37 -2.34
C PHE A 7 -11.81 -44.31 -1.93
N ILE A 8 -11.08 -45.41 -2.09
CA ILE A 8 -9.64 -45.47 -1.82
C ILE A 8 -8.86 -44.64 -2.86
N ALA A 9 -9.26 -44.64 -4.13
CA ALA A 9 -8.63 -43.81 -5.16
C ALA A 9 -8.86 -42.31 -4.92
N THR A 10 -10.06 -41.90 -4.49
CA THR A 10 -10.35 -40.50 -4.15
C THR A 10 -9.59 -40.06 -2.89
N LEU A 11 -9.52 -40.92 -1.88
CA LEU A 11 -8.77 -40.64 -0.64
C LEU A 11 -7.26 -40.56 -0.90
N ALA A 12 -6.72 -41.45 -1.75
CA ALA A 12 -5.33 -41.39 -2.19
C ALA A 12 -5.07 -40.11 -3.00
N PHE A 13 -5.97 -39.70 -3.90
CA PHE A 13 -5.84 -38.45 -4.64
C PHE A 13 -5.75 -37.24 -3.70
N ILE A 14 -6.59 -37.17 -2.65
CA ILE A 14 -6.54 -36.08 -1.66
C ILE A 14 -5.22 -36.11 -0.85
N LEU A 15 -4.68 -37.28 -0.55
CA LEU A 15 -3.43 -37.45 0.22
C LEU A 15 -2.16 -37.21 -0.61
N PHE A 16 -2.21 -37.42 -1.94
CA PHE A 16 -1.06 -37.20 -2.84
C PHE A 16 -0.93 -35.75 -3.34
N PHE A 17 -1.98 -34.92 -3.26
CA PHE A 17 -1.84 -33.47 -3.40
C PHE A 17 -1.32 -32.85 -2.11
N SER A 18 -0.06 -33.14 -1.77
CA SER A 18 0.71 -32.28 -0.88
C SER A 18 0.98 -30.96 -1.63
N VAL A 19 -0.02 -30.08 -1.62
CA VAL A 19 0.14 -28.73 -2.14
C VAL A 19 1.13 -28.04 -1.21
N GLY A 20 2.40 -27.97 -1.62
CA GLY A 20 3.47 -27.33 -0.89
C GLY A 20 2.97 -26.02 -0.28
N SER A 21 2.89 -25.99 1.06
CA SER A 21 2.38 -24.85 1.80
C SER A 21 3.49 -23.82 1.92
N TYR A 22 3.65 -23.04 0.85
CA TYR A 22 4.58 -21.92 0.81
C TYR A 22 4.13 -20.83 1.79
N ALA A 23 5.10 -20.25 2.50
CA ALA A 23 4.85 -19.23 3.51
C ALA A 23 4.84 -17.90 2.78
N GLU A 24 3.67 -17.44 2.38
CA GLU A 24 3.54 -16.19 1.66
C GLU A 24 4.02 -15.02 2.55
N VAL A 25 4.99 -14.23 2.08
CA VAL A 25 5.48 -13.06 2.81
C VAL A 25 4.82 -11.80 2.24
N ILE A 26 4.38 -10.89 3.10
CA ILE A 26 3.75 -9.62 2.71
C ILE A 26 4.52 -8.49 3.38
N PHE A 27 4.96 -7.50 2.60
CA PHE A 27 5.52 -6.26 3.10
C PHE A 27 4.44 -5.17 3.17
N TYR A 28 4.43 -4.46 4.30
CA TYR A 28 3.56 -3.30 4.50
C TYR A 28 4.36 -2.02 4.30
N ASP A 29 3.89 -1.20 3.37
CA ASP A 29 4.50 0.09 3.06
C ASP A 29 4.42 1.02 4.26
N ALA A 30 5.29 2.03 4.30
CA ALA A 30 5.38 2.92 5.45
C ALA A 30 5.87 4.33 5.08
N ILE A 31 5.66 5.27 5.98
CA ILE A 31 6.22 6.62 5.95
C ILE A 31 7.08 6.82 7.20
N CYS A 32 8.27 7.38 7.04
CA CYS A 32 9.13 7.75 8.15
C CYS A 32 9.67 9.17 7.99
N LEU A 33 10.18 9.71 9.09
CA LEU A 33 11.05 10.87 9.04
C LEU A 33 12.48 10.44 8.75
N LYS A 34 13.19 11.27 8.00
CA LYS A 34 14.63 11.15 7.76
C LYS A 34 15.37 11.10 9.09
N ASP A 35 16.36 10.22 9.18
CA ASP A 35 17.23 9.99 10.34
C ASP A 35 16.51 9.43 11.59
N GLU A 36 15.20 9.20 11.52
CA GLU A 36 14.44 8.52 12.57
C GLU A 36 14.41 7.00 12.36
N LYS A 37 14.31 6.28 13.47
CA LYS A 37 14.15 4.82 13.45
C LYS A 37 12.71 4.46 13.11
N ILE A 38 12.53 3.48 12.24
CA ILE A 38 11.24 2.86 11.93
C ILE A 38 11.35 1.35 12.02
N MET A 39 10.28 0.70 12.48
CA MET A 39 10.13 -0.75 12.44
C MET A 39 9.45 -1.15 11.14
N LEU A 40 10.22 -1.64 10.18
CA LEU A 40 9.68 -2.27 8.98
C LEU A 40 8.94 -3.55 9.36
N ARG A 41 7.75 -3.75 8.79
CA ARG A 41 6.88 -4.89 9.14
C ARG A 41 6.64 -5.77 7.91
N ALA A 42 6.86 -7.06 8.10
CA ALA A 42 6.42 -8.09 7.18
C ALA A 42 5.52 -9.10 7.92
N VAL A 43 4.60 -9.74 7.20
CA VAL A 43 3.78 -10.83 7.74
C VAL A 43 3.95 -12.07 6.88
N THR A 44 4.21 -13.20 7.52
CA THR A 44 4.23 -14.52 6.89
C THR A 44 2.89 -15.22 7.10
N LYS A 45 2.25 -15.60 5.99
CA LYS A 45 0.95 -16.28 5.96
C LYS A 45 1.09 -17.69 5.39
N GLY A 46 0.35 -18.63 5.97
CA GLY A 46 -0.01 -19.88 5.31
C GLY A 46 -1.30 -19.72 4.50
N LYS A 47 -1.88 -20.84 4.06
CA LYS A 47 -3.09 -20.83 3.23
C LYS A 47 -4.33 -20.20 3.88
N VAL A 48 -4.46 -20.35 5.20
CA VAL A 48 -5.67 -19.93 5.94
C VAL A 48 -5.31 -19.07 7.16
N PHE A 49 -4.14 -19.29 7.77
CA PHE A 49 -3.71 -18.61 8.99
C PHE A 49 -2.31 -18.00 8.82
N SER A 50 -1.94 -17.10 9.72
CA SER A 50 -0.55 -16.68 9.87
C SER A 50 0.37 -17.90 10.07
N LYS A 51 1.60 -17.80 9.56
CA LYS A 51 2.61 -18.84 9.74
C LYS A 51 3.79 -18.23 10.49
N GLY A 52 3.87 -18.50 11.78
CA GLY A 52 4.95 -18.02 12.65
C GLY A 52 6.26 -18.78 12.52
N GLY A 53 7.30 -18.29 13.20
CA GLY A 53 8.62 -18.94 13.26
C GLY A 53 9.35 -18.97 11.91
N GLN A 54 9.01 -18.06 11.00
CA GLN A 54 9.62 -17.97 9.68
C GLN A 54 10.76 -16.95 9.70
N MET A 55 11.88 -17.27 9.07
CA MET A 55 12.99 -16.33 8.93
C MET A 55 12.71 -15.38 7.75
N VAL A 56 12.59 -14.09 8.03
CA VAL A 56 12.34 -13.06 7.02
C VAL A 56 13.60 -12.21 6.84
N GLU A 57 14.12 -12.15 5.63
CA GLU A 57 15.18 -11.23 5.22
C GLU A 57 14.58 -9.93 4.70
N PHE A 58 15.13 -8.80 5.15
CA PHE A 58 14.74 -7.47 4.70
C PHE A 58 15.89 -6.83 3.93
N SER A 59 15.57 -6.21 2.80
CA SER A 59 16.51 -5.43 2.00
C SER A 59 15.92 -4.07 1.65
N VAL A 60 16.73 -3.02 1.71
CA VAL A 60 16.37 -1.66 1.29
C VAL A 60 17.27 -1.24 0.15
N ASP A 61 16.68 -0.78 -0.95
CA ASP A 61 17.38 -0.37 -2.18
C ASP A 61 18.38 -1.44 -2.68
N GLY A 62 17.97 -2.70 -2.59
CA GLY A 62 18.77 -3.87 -2.99
C GLY A 62 19.81 -4.34 -1.97
N THR A 63 20.04 -3.60 -0.88
CA THR A 63 21.01 -3.95 0.17
C THR A 63 20.31 -4.64 1.33
N SER A 64 20.78 -5.84 1.72
CA SER A 64 20.26 -6.54 2.90
C SER A 64 20.53 -5.74 4.17
N ILE A 65 19.49 -5.49 4.95
CA ILE A 65 19.58 -4.87 6.28
C ILE A 65 19.48 -5.93 7.39
N GLY A 66 19.42 -7.21 7.02
CA GLY A 66 19.45 -8.36 7.91
C GLY A 66 18.12 -9.12 8.00
N ARG A 67 18.11 -10.11 8.89
CA ARG A 67 16.98 -11.04 9.06
C ARG A 67 16.29 -10.87 10.41
N SER A 68 15.03 -11.29 10.48
CA SER A 68 14.24 -11.41 11.73
C SER A 68 13.40 -12.68 11.69
N LEU A 69 13.26 -13.36 12.83
CA LEU A 69 12.31 -14.43 13.00
C LEU A 69 10.90 -13.84 13.19
N SER A 70 9.89 -14.39 12.52
CA SER A 70 8.50 -14.01 12.74
C SER A 70 7.94 -14.62 14.03
N GLY A 71 7.10 -13.87 14.74
CA GLY A 71 6.39 -14.32 15.93
C GLY A 71 5.34 -15.39 15.62
N GLY A 72 4.64 -15.90 16.63
CA GLY A 72 3.55 -16.88 16.44
C GLY A 72 2.40 -16.34 15.59
N ASP A 73 2.22 -15.02 15.58
CA ASP A 73 1.28 -14.27 14.74
C ASP A 73 1.75 -14.08 13.28
N GLY A 74 2.94 -14.59 12.94
CA GLY A 74 3.56 -14.44 11.63
C GLY A 74 4.15 -13.05 11.38
N ALA A 75 4.16 -12.12 12.32
CA ALA A 75 4.76 -10.81 12.12
C ALA A 75 6.28 -10.87 12.35
N ALA A 76 7.04 -10.33 11.40
CA ALA A 76 8.47 -10.07 11.52
C ALA A 76 8.73 -8.57 11.43
N PHE A 77 9.65 -8.08 12.26
CA PHE A 77 9.98 -6.66 12.33
C PHE A 77 11.48 -6.44 12.15
N LYS A 78 11.85 -5.36 11.46
CA LYS A 78 13.25 -4.96 11.31
C LYS A 78 13.40 -3.46 11.48
N GLU A 79 14.25 -3.05 12.42
CA GLU A 79 14.60 -1.63 12.60
C GLU A 79 15.40 -1.15 11.38
N PHE A 80 15.04 0.03 10.87
CA PHE A 80 15.73 0.72 9.80
C PHE A 80 15.76 2.23 10.08
N ARG A 81 16.78 2.91 9.57
CA ARG A 81 16.89 4.38 9.61
C ARG A 81 17.22 4.88 8.21
N ALA A 82 16.35 5.70 7.65
CA ALA A 82 16.55 6.28 6.33
C ALA A 82 17.45 7.53 6.42
N GLU A 83 18.65 7.45 5.84
CA GLU A 83 19.64 8.55 5.85
C GLU A 83 19.32 9.64 4.80
N LYS A 84 18.42 9.37 3.87
CA LYS A 84 18.06 10.28 2.78
C LYS A 84 16.54 10.39 2.71
N THR A 85 16.06 11.56 2.32
CA THR A 85 14.66 11.72 1.93
C THR A 85 14.44 11.10 0.55
N GLY A 86 13.27 10.51 0.36
CA GLY A 86 12.88 9.93 -0.91
C GLY A 86 12.11 8.63 -0.73
N LEU A 87 11.81 8.02 -1.87
CA LEU A 87 11.18 6.72 -1.94
C LEU A 87 12.27 5.64 -1.92
N HIS A 88 12.18 4.73 -0.96
CA HIS A 88 13.06 3.56 -0.84
C HIS A 88 12.29 2.30 -1.21
N LYS A 89 12.89 1.46 -2.04
CA LYS A 89 12.31 0.16 -2.38
C LYS A 89 12.69 -0.84 -1.31
N VAL A 90 11.70 -1.41 -0.65
CA VAL A 90 11.90 -2.45 0.36
C VAL A 90 11.50 -3.78 -0.24
N SER A 91 12.35 -4.78 -0.07
CA SER A 91 12.07 -6.16 -0.46
C SER A 91 12.19 -7.06 0.76
N VAL A 92 11.29 -8.03 0.86
CA VAL A 92 11.29 -9.04 1.92
C VAL A 92 11.27 -10.43 1.31
N ALA A 93 11.97 -11.35 1.94
CA ALA A 93 12.04 -12.74 1.48
C ALA A 93 11.94 -13.71 2.67
N SER A 94 11.19 -14.80 2.49
CA SER A 94 11.09 -15.90 3.44
C SER A 94 11.07 -17.22 2.66
N GLY A 95 12.16 -17.99 2.72
CA GLY A 95 12.30 -19.19 1.89
C GLY A 95 12.30 -18.85 0.39
N LYS A 96 11.30 -19.33 -0.35
CA LYS A 96 11.13 -19.04 -1.80
C LYS A 96 10.22 -17.83 -2.05
N ASP A 97 9.48 -17.39 -1.05
CA ASP A 97 8.48 -16.34 -1.15
C ASP A 97 9.14 -14.98 -1.03
N LYS A 98 8.68 -14.02 -1.84
CA LYS A 98 9.19 -12.65 -1.88
C LYS A 98 8.03 -11.68 -2.05
N ASP A 99 8.17 -10.52 -1.43
CA ASP A 99 7.31 -9.37 -1.68
C ASP A 99 8.12 -8.08 -1.63
N SER A 100 7.54 -7.00 -2.15
CA SER A 100 8.16 -5.69 -2.14
C SER A 100 7.15 -4.58 -1.96
N GLY A 101 7.65 -3.43 -1.56
CA GLY A 101 6.87 -2.20 -1.47
C GLY A 101 7.78 -1.03 -1.20
N PHE A 102 7.22 0.00 -0.59
CA PHE A 102 7.92 1.27 -0.46
C PHE A 102 7.95 1.80 0.96
N LEU A 103 9.08 2.40 1.30
CA LEU A 103 9.24 3.28 2.46
C LEU A 103 9.44 4.70 1.93
N LEU A 104 8.56 5.63 2.29
CA LEU A 104 8.71 7.04 1.96
C LEU A 104 9.35 7.77 3.15
N SER A 105 10.59 8.23 2.98
CA SER A 105 11.31 9.03 3.99
C SER A 105 11.19 10.53 3.68
N LEU A 106 10.71 11.30 4.65
CA LEU A 106 10.46 12.74 4.52
C LEU A 106 11.15 13.55 5.62
N LYS A 107 11.29 14.86 5.41
CA LYS A 107 11.64 15.78 6.49
C LYS A 107 10.38 16.28 7.17
N LYS A 108 10.50 16.67 8.45
CA LYS A 108 9.43 17.39 9.16
C LYS A 108 9.03 18.63 8.37
N GLY A 109 7.73 18.90 8.29
CA GLY A 109 7.14 19.99 7.52
C GLY A 109 6.97 19.73 6.03
N ALA A 110 7.36 18.56 5.51
CA ALA A 110 7.10 18.19 4.12
C ALA A 110 5.60 18.16 3.84
N GLU A 111 5.21 18.72 2.69
CA GLU A 111 3.84 18.73 2.19
C GLU A 111 3.55 17.41 1.45
N ILE A 112 2.57 16.64 1.91
CA ILE A 112 2.24 15.30 1.40
C ILE A 112 0.85 15.28 0.75
N VAL A 113 0.68 14.41 -0.26
CA VAL A 113 -0.59 14.17 -0.94
C VAL A 113 -1.06 12.75 -0.68
N PHE A 114 -2.29 12.60 -0.19
CA PHE A 114 -2.95 11.31 -0.05
C PHE A 114 -3.98 11.11 -1.15
N ILE A 115 -3.98 9.92 -1.76
CA ILE A 115 -4.90 9.55 -2.84
C ILE A 115 -5.54 8.21 -2.49
N ASP A 116 -6.84 8.22 -2.24
CA ASP A 116 -7.64 7.00 -2.11
C ASP A 116 -7.72 6.26 -3.43
N ILE A 117 -7.28 5.00 -3.47
CA ILE A 117 -7.30 4.22 -4.69
C ILE A 117 -8.75 3.88 -5.08
N GLU A 118 -9.51 3.41 -4.09
CA GLU A 118 -10.78 2.71 -4.28
C GLU A 118 -11.94 3.71 -4.29
N GLY A 119 -12.09 4.39 -5.43
CA GLY A 119 -13.14 5.39 -5.64
C GLY A 119 -12.65 6.56 -6.46
N SER A 120 -11.33 6.81 -6.46
CA SER A 120 -10.74 7.94 -7.19
C SER A 120 -9.95 7.50 -8.44
N MET A 121 -9.23 6.38 -8.39
CA MET A 121 -8.27 6.01 -9.46
C MET A 121 -8.84 5.06 -10.50
N PHE A 122 -9.71 4.14 -10.09
CA PHE A 122 -10.25 3.09 -10.95
C PHE A 122 -11.75 3.25 -11.18
N GLN A 123 -12.22 2.79 -12.34
CA GLN A 123 -13.64 2.62 -12.60
C GLN A 123 -14.19 1.49 -11.72
N PRO A 124 -15.39 1.65 -11.14
CA PRO A 124 -16.02 0.60 -10.35
C PRO A 124 -16.11 -0.72 -11.13
N MET A 125 -15.77 -1.83 -10.47
CA MET A 125 -15.93 -3.21 -10.96
C MET A 125 -15.09 -3.62 -12.20
N SER A 126 -14.50 -2.70 -12.97
CA SER A 126 -13.70 -3.06 -14.15
C SER A 126 -12.19 -3.17 -13.88
N GLY A 127 -11.70 -2.54 -12.81
CA GLY A 127 -10.25 -2.43 -12.55
C GLY A 127 -9.50 -1.56 -13.56
N ASN A 128 -10.21 -0.95 -14.51
CA ASN A 128 -9.62 -0.04 -15.49
C ASN A 128 -9.39 1.34 -14.84
N PRO A 129 -8.28 2.02 -15.12
CA PRO A 129 -8.04 3.38 -14.67
C PRO A 129 -9.14 4.33 -15.14
N LYS A 130 -9.53 5.29 -14.30
CA LYS A 130 -10.31 6.44 -14.76
C LYS A 130 -9.50 7.23 -15.78
N LYS A 131 -10.18 7.88 -16.73
CA LYS A 131 -9.56 8.71 -17.76
C LYS A 131 -8.59 9.71 -17.13
N ASP A 132 -7.39 9.81 -17.70
CA ASP A 132 -6.29 10.72 -17.30
C ASP A 132 -5.72 10.55 -15.88
N SER A 133 -6.27 9.64 -15.05
CA SER A 133 -5.83 9.40 -13.67
C SER A 133 -4.33 9.13 -13.57
N GLN A 134 -3.82 8.19 -14.36
CA GLN A 134 -2.41 7.82 -14.40
C GLN A 134 -1.51 9.02 -14.76
N LYS A 135 -1.90 9.78 -15.79
CA LYS A 135 -1.14 10.94 -16.29
C LYS A 135 -1.07 12.04 -15.23
N VAL A 136 -2.20 12.36 -14.62
CA VAL A 136 -2.30 13.41 -13.60
C VAL A 136 -1.57 13.01 -12.32
N ILE A 137 -1.73 11.78 -11.85
CA ILE A 137 -1.05 11.29 -10.65
C ILE A 137 0.48 11.26 -10.86
N LYS A 138 0.96 10.89 -12.05
CA LYS A 138 2.39 11.04 -12.41
C LYS A 138 2.84 12.50 -12.34
N ALA A 139 2.00 13.47 -12.73
CA ALA A 139 2.32 14.88 -12.60
C ALA A 139 2.30 15.37 -11.14
N ILE A 140 1.39 14.86 -10.30
CA ILE A 140 1.37 15.13 -8.85
C ILE A 140 2.65 14.61 -8.21
N ALA A 141 3.03 13.35 -8.47
CA ALA A 141 4.20 12.69 -7.88
C ALA A 141 5.53 13.37 -8.24
N LYS A 142 5.59 14.12 -9.35
CA LYS A 142 6.76 14.94 -9.71
C LYS A 142 6.92 16.19 -8.84
N ARG A 143 5.86 16.66 -8.20
CA ARG A 143 5.85 17.90 -7.42
C ARG A 143 5.71 17.67 -5.92
N PHE A 144 5.00 16.61 -5.54
CA PHE A 144 4.72 16.28 -4.15
C PHE A 144 5.01 14.81 -3.88
N PRO A 145 5.49 14.47 -2.66
CA PRO A 145 5.40 13.11 -2.16
C PRO A 145 3.94 12.63 -2.16
N VAL A 146 3.70 11.49 -2.79
CA VAL A 146 2.38 10.86 -2.89
C VAL A 146 2.32 9.63 -2.00
N VAL A 147 1.17 9.41 -1.39
CA VAL A 147 0.81 8.20 -0.66
C VAL A 147 -0.54 7.72 -1.14
N TYR A 148 -0.63 6.44 -1.50
CA TYR A 148 -1.90 5.82 -1.83
C TYR A 148 -2.58 5.29 -0.57
N LEU A 149 -3.91 5.37 -0.53
CA LEU A 149 -4.73 4.84 0.55
C LEU A 149 -5.60 3.69 0.04
N GLN A 150 -5.57 2.57 0.78
CA GLN A 150 -6.54 1.50 0.71
C GLN A 150 -7.65 1.82 1.70
N ALA A 151 -8.77 2.35 1.20
CA ALA A 151 -9.98 2.63 1.99
C ALA A 151 -11.17 1.71 1.64
N GLY A 152 -11.05 0.87 0.61
CA GLY A 152 -12.13 -0.02 0.18
C GLY A 152 -11.90 -1.49 0.54
N ILE A 153 -12.47 -2.37 -0.27
CA ILE A 153 -12.60 -3.80 -0.01
C ILE A 153 -11.48 -4.64 -0.65
N PHE A 154 -10.74 -4.08 -1.61
CA PHE A 154 -9.67 -4.82 -2.29
C PHE A 154 -8.51 -5.04 -1.32
N ASP A 155 -7.91 -6.22 -1.40
CA ASP A 155 -6.72 -6.50 -0.61
C ASP A 155 -5.49 -5.75 -1.16
N ILE A 156 -4.54 -5.47 -0.27
CA ILE A 156 -3.35 -4.67 -0.57
C ILE A 156 -2.52 -5.23 -1.74
N ARG A 157 -2.52 -6.56 -1.98
CA ARG A 157 -1.75 -7.14 -3.09
C ARG A 157 -2.45 -6.94 -4.41
N THR A 158 -3.77 -7.12 -4.45
CA THR A 158 -4.58 -6.78 -5.62
C THR A 158 -4.36 -5.32 -6.01
N LEU A 159 -4.38 -4.41 -5.04
CA LEU A 159 -4.12 -2.98 -5.30
C LEU A 159 -2.69 -2.71 -5.77
N LYS A 160 -1.67 -3.27 -5.12
CA LYS A 160 -0.26 -3.15 -5.58
C LYS A 160 -0.09 -3.66 -7.01
N LYS A 161 -0.74 -4.78 -7.35
CA LYS A 161 -0.73 -5.35 -8.69
C LYS A 161 -1.42 -4.41 -9.69
N LEU A 162 -2.61 -3.92 -9.38
CA LEU A 162 -3.34 -2.98 -10.23
C LEU A 162 -2.57 -1.67 -10.48
N LEU A 163 -1.95 -1.11 -9.44
CA LEU A 163 -1.10 0.09 -9.56
C LEU A 163 0.07 -0.16 -10.51
N LYS A 164 0.71 -1.32 -10.40
CA LYS A 164 1.86 -1.70 -11.23
C LYS A 164 1.47 -1.98 -12.68
N GLU A 165 0.41 -2.77 -12.91
CA GLU A 165 -0.05 -3.14 -14.25
C GLU A 165 -0.54 -1.94 -15.06
N ASN A 166 -1.08 -0.93 -14.39
CA ASN A 166 -1.51 0.32 -15.00
C ASN A 166 -0.44 1.41 -14.93
N GLU A 167 0.80 1.04 -14.57
CA GLU A 167 1.98 1.92 -14.53
C GLU A 167 1.73 3.25 -13.82
N PHE A 168 1.06 3.24 -12.67
CA PHE A 168 0.94 4.43 -11.82
C PHE A 168 2.30 4.82 -11.24
N ALA A 169 2.40 6.03 -10.69
CA ALA A 169 3.63 6.47 -10.03
C ALA A 169 3.95 5.55 -8.83
N GLU A 170 5.22 5.22 -8.64
CA GLU A 170 5.64 4.47 -7.44
C GLU A 170 5.43 5.33 -6.19
N ALA A 171 4.73 4.78 -5.19
CA ALA A 171 4.43 5.43 -3.93
C ALA A 171 4.01 4.36 -2.90
N PRO A 172 4.16 4.63 -1.59
CA PRO A 172 3.65 3.73 -0.55
C PRO A 172 2.13 3.62 -0.62
N LEU A 173 1.62 2.39 -0.46
CA LEU A 173 0.20 2.09 -0.27
C LEU A 173 -0.08 1.75 1.20
N LEU A 174 -0.75 2.67 1.89
CA LEU A 174 -1.13 2.51 3.29
C LEU A 174 -2.59 2.10 3.45
N GLN A 175 -2.88 1.34 4.50
CA GLN A 175 -4.26 1.13 4.93
C GLN A 175 -4.75 2.41 5.60
N TRP A 176 -5.92 2.91 5.19
CA TRP A 176 -6.49 4.14 5.75
C TRP A 176 -6.80 4.00 7.25
N ARG A 177 -7.38 2.85 7.66
CA ARG A 177 -7.71 2.52 9.07
C ARG A 177 -8.41 3.67 9.81
N ASP A 178 -9.57 4.08 9.32
CA ASP A 178 -10.41 5.10 9.98
C ASP A 178 -9.69 6.44 10.22
N GLY A 179 -8.73 6.81 9.35
CA GLY A 179 -8.04 8.09 9.41
C GLY A 179 -6.73 8.09 10.21
N ASN A 180 -6.37 6.97 10.87
CA ASN A 180 -5.13 6.87 11.66
C ASN A 180 -3.87 7.32 10.89
N VAL A 181 -3.85 7.13 9.58
CA VAL A 181 -2.75 7.57 8.70
C VAL A 181 -2.52 9.09 8.74
N PHE A 182 -3.59 9.88 8.89
CA PHE A 182 -3.53 11.33 8.93
C PHE A 182 -3.00 11.79 10.30
N GLU A 183 -3.50 11.22 11.39
CA GLU A 183 -2.96 11.46 12.73
C GLU A 183 -1.47 11.10 12.82
N GLU A 184 -1.06 9.95 12.27
CA GLU A 184 0.34 9.54 12.26
C GLU A 184 1.23 10.50 11.47
N ALA A 185 0.72 11.04 10.35
CA ALA A 185 1.43 12.04 9.57
C ALA A 185 1.58 13.36 10.34
N ASP A 186 0.52 13.82 11.00
CA ASP A 186 0.53 15.05 11.81
C ASP A 186 1.42 14.91 13.06
N LYS A 187 1.37 13.77 13.75
CA LYS A 187 2.28 13.45 14.87
C LYS A 187 3.75 13.47 14.45
N LYS A 188 4.06 13.11 13.20
CA LYS A 188 5.39 13.25 12.58
C LYS A 188 5.69 14.69 12.12
N GLY A 189 4.76 15.62 12.26
CA GLY A 189 4.86 17.01 11.81
C GLY A 189 4.91 17.13 10.29
N LEU A 190 4.34 16.19 9.56
CA LEU A 190 4.13 16.30 8.11
C LEU A 190 2.89 17.17 7.86
N LYS A 191 2.88 17.91 6.74
CA LYS A 191 1.75 18.76 6.36
C LYS A 191 0.89 18.05 5.33
N ILE A 192 -0.34 17.72 5.69
CA ILE A 192 -1.31 17.12 4.77
C ILE A 192 -1.80 18.20 3.82
N LYS A 193 -1.23 18.24 2.61
CA LYS A 193 -1.45 19.33 1.68
C LYS A 193 -2.72 19.13 0.86
N PHE A 194 -2.86 17.92 0.32
CA PHE A 194 -4.00 17.54 -0.50
C PHE A 194 -4.49 16.14 -0.14
N VAL A 195 -5.80 15.96 -0.18
CA VAL A 195 -6.47 14.66 -0.08
C VAL A 195 -7.40 14.50 -1.28
N ILE A 196 -7.28 13.39 -2.01
CA ILE A 196 -8.15 13.06 -3.14
C ILE A 196 -8.81 11.73 -2.81
N GLY A 197 -10.12 11.69 -2.65
CA GLY A 197 -10.80 10.45 -2.28
C GLY A 197 -12.30 10.53 -2.12
N GLY A 198 -12.89 9.45 -1.62
CA GLY A 198 -14.31 9.40 -1.27
C GLY A 198 -14.62 10.11 0.06
N LYS A 199 -15.92 10.22 0.34
CA LYS A 199 -16.49 10.87 1.54
C LYS A 199 -15.76 10.50 2.84
N ILE A 200 -15.65 9.21 3.14
CA ILE A 200 -15.07 8.72 4.41
C ILE A 200 -13.61 9.14 4.61
N VAL A 201 -12.84 9.18 3.52
CA VAL A 201 -11.41 9.55 3.57
C VAL A 201 -11.29 11.05 3.80
N ILE A 202 -12.11 11.85 3.12
CA ILE A 202 -12.12 13.31 3.24
C ILE A 202 -12.56 13.75 4.63
N GLU A 203 -13.66 13.21 5.14
CA GLU A 203 -14.18 13.53 6.49
C GLU A 203 -13.13 13.22 7.57
N SER A 204 -12.46 12.06 7.48
CA SER A 204 -11.40 11.71 8.44
C SER A 204 -10.14 12.57 8.34
N ALA A 205 -10.00 13.38 7.29
CA ALA A 205 -8.88 14.30 7.11
C ALA A 205 -9.23 15.75 7.48
N GLU A 206 -10.50 16.05 7.75
CA GLU A 206 -11.01 17.41 7.91
C GLU A 206 -10.30 18.21 9.01
N GLU A 207 -10.03 17.56 10.15
CA GLU A 207 -9.38 18.19 11.31
C GLU A 207 -7.96 18.70 11.00
N PHE A 208 -7.31 18.15 9.97
CA PHE A 208 -5.98 18.55 9.52
C PHE A 208 -6.02 19.66 8.45
N THR A 209 -7.22 20.13 8.07
CA THR A 209 -7.46 21.22 7.12
C THR A 209 -6.77 21.08 5.75
N PRO A 210 -6.70 19.90 5.12
CA PRO A 210 -6.10 19.75 3.80
C PRO A 210 -6.97 20.42 2.72
N LYS A 211 -6.38 20.73 1.57
CA LYS A 211 -7.20 21.01 0.38
C LYS A 211 -7.70 19.68 -0.21
N ALA A 212 -8.99 19.40 -0.06
CA ALA A 212 -9.60 18.14 -0.50
C ALA A 212 -10.27 18.25 -1.88
N PHE A 213 -10.20 17.16 -2.67
CA PHE A 213 -10.92 17.01 -3.93
C PHE A 213 -11.73 15.69 -3.94
N SER A 214 -12.97 15.76 -4.43
CA SER A 214 -13.86 14.60 -4.53
C SER A 214 -14.50 14.51 -5.90
N PHE A 215 -14.72 13.28 -6.40
CA PHE A 215 -15.46 13.02 -7.65
C PHE A 215 -16.99 13.03 -7.47
N GLY A 216 -17.47 13.35 -6.28
CA GLY A 216 -18.87 13.57 -5.96
C GLY A 216 -19.03 14.57 -4.82
N GLU A 217 -20.26 14.95 -4.52
CA GLU A 217 -20.57 15.93 -3.50
C GLU A 217 -20.16 15.45 -2.10
N VAL A 218 -19.21 16.17 -1.47
CA VAL A 218 -18.70 15.91 -0.13
C VAL A 218 -18.43 17.25 0.54
N GLU A 219 -18.95 17.43 1.75
CA GLU A 219 -18.72 18.63 2.55
C GLU A 219 -17.22 18.79 2.87
N GLY A 220 -16.72 20.02 2.83
CA GLY A 220 -15.29 20.31 3.06
C GLY A 220 -14.35 19.97 1.88
N ALA A 221 -14.88 19.46 0.75
CA ALA A 221 -14.09 19.18 -0.45
C ALA A 221 -14.57 19.95 -1.68
N GLU A 222 -13.62 20.22 -2.57
CA GLU A 222 -13.92 20.78 -3.89
C GLU A 222 -14.32 19.65 -4.84
N GLU A 223 -15.59 19.64 -5.27
CA GLU A 223 -16.09 18.69 -6.26
C GLU A 223 -15.37 18.87 -7.61
N VAL A 224 -14.96 17.77 -8.22
CA VAL A 224 -14.29 17.71 -9.51
C VAL A 224 -14.92 16.66 -10.42
N ARG A 225 -15.00 16.94 -11.71
CA ARG A 225 -15.62 16.03 -12.69
C ARG A 225 -14.67 14.93 -13.15
N ASP A 226 -13.40 15.25 -13.28
CA ASP A 226 -12.37 14.36 -13.80
C ASP A 226 -10.97 14.71 -13.25
N TRP A 227 -9.99 13.87 -13.58
CA TRP A 227 -8.61 14.07 -13.15
C TRP A 227 -7.95 15.27 -13.83
N GLU A 228 -8.36 15.67 -15.03
CA GLU A 228 -7.82 16.88 -15.66
C GLU A 228 -8.16 18.13 -14.85
N GLU A 229 -9.38 18.20 -14.32
CA GLU A 229 -9.81 19.29 -13.45
C GLU A 229 -8.95 19.39 -12.18
N ILE A 230 -8.64 18.26 -11.53
CA ILE A 230 -7.67 18.21 -10.43
C ILE A 230 -6.32 18.79 -10.87
N GLY A 231 -5.82 18.37 -12.04
CA GLY A 231 -4.58 18.87 -12.61
C GLY A 231 -4.56 20.39 -12.80
N LYS A 232 -5.67 20.96 -13.29
CA LYS A 232 -5.85 22.42 -13.46
C LYS A 232 -5.87 23.14 -12.11
N LYS A 233 -6.68 22.67 -11.15
CA LYS A 233 -6.82 23.27 -9.82
C LYS A 233 -5.52 23.21 -9.01
N MET A 234 -4.72 22.16 -9.19
CA MET A 234 -3.39 22.02 -8.59
C MET A 234 -2.28 22.73 -9.38
N ARG A 235 -2.61 23.34 -10.54
CA ARG A 235 -1.66 24.02 -11.45
C ARG A 235 -0.49 23.10 -11.84
N LEU A 236 -0.80 21.87 -12.24
CA LEU A 236 0.21 20.89 -12.65
C LEU A 236 0.61 21.10 -14.11
N VAL A 237 1.89 20.89 -14.41
CA VAL A 237 2.39 20.82 -15.79
C VAL A 237 2.25 19.38 -16.26
N ILE A 238 1.20 19.13 -17.05
CA ILE A 238 0.90 17.81 -17.61
C ILE A 238 1.48 17.77 -19.02
N LYS A 239 2.56 17.01 -19.21
CA LYS A 239 3.10 16.67 -20.55
C LYS A 239 2.43 15.38 -21.00
#